data_AF-A0A9C9DCP7-F1
#
_entry.id   AF-A0A9C9DCP7-F1
#
_cell.length_a   1.000
_cell.length_b   1.000
_cell.length_c   1.000
_cell.angle_alpha   90.00
_cell.angle_beta   90.00
_cell.angle_gamma   90.00
#
_symmetry.space_group_name_H-M   'P 1'
#
loop_
_entity.id
_entity.type
_entity.pdbx_description
1 polymer ?
#
loop_
_entity_poly.entity_id
_entity_poly.type
_entity_poly.pdbx_seq_one_letter_code
_entity_poly.pdbx_strand_id
1 'polypeptide(L)'
;MLTKSSSGRWVISALASISLLILAACGGGGGGGGDTGGAGGNPGVLGLSQHGSTNSHSDSRRGSDCMDCHTSGPGTGVFITAGTSISGTGGYVEYYADTARTDLRARLEVDAYGNFYTVTAIDILTPNGSGFSQGAYVSVVMPNGSRRNMPGIVSHTSAGCNACHSSTGTQSPL
;
A
#
# COMPACT_ATOMS: atom_id res chain seq x y z
N MET A 1 -55.17 -31.68 -11.90
CA MET A 1 -55.80 -30.34 -11.98
C MET A 1 -54.71 -29.30 -12.12
N LEU A 2 -54.61 -28.71 -13.32
CA LEU A 2 -53.76 -27.56 -13.61
C LEU A 2 -54.46 -26.28 -13.13
N THR A 3 -53.74 -25.41 -12.43
CA THR A 3 -54.08 -23.97 -12.42
C THR A 3 -52.82 -23.14 -12.61
N LYS A 4 -52.79 -22.52 -13.79
CA LYS A 4 -51.92 -21.46 -14.27
C LYS A 4 -52.31 -20.15 -13.58
N SER A 5 -51.36 -19.33 -13.12
CA SER A 5 -51.63 -17.94 -12.74
C SER A 5 -50.51 -17.02 -13.24
N SER A 6 -50.94 -15.84 -13.65
CA SER A 6 -50.40 -14.97 -14.70
C SER A 6 -49.50 -13.84 -14.19
N SER A 7 -48.50 -13.55 -15.04
CA SER A 7 -47.84 -12.27 -15.33
C SER A 7 -48.40 -10.97 -14.72
N GLY A 8 -47.50 -10.18 -14.13
CA GLY A 8 -47.66 -8.73 -13.94
C GLY A 8 -46.33 -8.01 -14.19
N ARG A 9 -46.20 -7.37 -15.34
CA ARG A 9 -45.10 -6.46 -15.70
C ARG A 9 -45.52 -5.04 -15.30
N TRP A 10 -44.68 -4.33 -14.55
CA TRP A 10 -44.79 -2.88 -14.39
C TRP A 10 -43.48 -2.23 -14.82
N VAL A 11 -43.56 -1.53 -15.96
CA VAL A 11 -42.54 -0.61 -16.46
C VAL A 11 -42.87 0.75 -15.87
N ILE A 12 -41.95 1.35 -15.13
CA ILE A 12 -42.00 2.78 -14.82
C ILE A 12 -40.66 3.38 -15.25
N SER A 13 -40.68 3.96 -16.45
CA SER A 13 -39.68 4.91 -16.91
C SER A 13 -39.89 6.23 -16.18
N ALA A 14 -38.86 6.73 -15.51
CA ALA A 14 -38.79 8.12 -15.09
C ALA A 14 -37.50 8.74 -15.64
N LEU A 15 -37.67 9.61 -16.62
CA LEU A 15 -36.67 10.57 -17.07
C LEU A 15 -36.34 11.52 -15.92
N ALA A 16 -35.06 11.77 -15.65
CA ALA A 16 -34.63 12.91 -14.86
C ALA A 16 -33.29 13.46 -15.37
N SER A 17 -33.44 14.50 -16.19
CA SER A 17 -32.73 15.79 -16.14
C SER A 17 -31.19 15.80 -16.09
N ILE A 18 -30.63 16.10 -17.26
CA ILE A 18 -29.29 16.65 -17.48
C ILE A 18 -29.11 17.96 -16.69
N SER A 19 -28.03 18.07 -15.92
CA SER A 19 -27.50 19.34 -15.43
C SER A 19 -26.01 19.40 -15.75
N LEU A 20 -25.71 20.14 -16.82
CA LEU A 20 -24.38 20.47 -17.28
C LEU A 20 -23.93 21.75 -16.56
N LEU A 21 -23.00 21.63 -15.60
CA LEU A 21 -22.32 22.77 -14.99
C LEU A 21 -20.89 22.80 -15.50
N ILE A 22 -20.64 23.68 -16.47
CA ILE A 22 -19.31 24.09 -16.91
C ILE A 22 -18.90 25.25 -15.99
N LEU A 23 -17.86 25.05 -15.17
CA LEU A 23 -17.10 26.16 -14.61
C LEU A 23 -15.71 26.19 -15.25
N ALA A 24 -15.44 27.30 -15.91
CA ALA A 24 -14.14 27.69 -16.41
C ALA A 24 -13.26 28.24 -15.27
N ALA A 25 -11.96 27.93 -15.30
CA ALA A 25 -10.94 28.79 -14.71
C ALA A 25 -9.66 28.69 -15.55
N CYS A 26 -9.42 29.75 -16.33
CA CYS A 26 -8.15 30.08 -16.94
C CYS A 26 -7.51 31.20 -16.10
N GLY A 27 -6.23 31.04 -15.77
CA GLY A 27 -5.38 32.02 -15.09
C GLY A 27 -4.24 31.26 -14.42
N GLY A 28 -2.95 31.51 -14.66
CA GLY A 28 -2.25 32.61 -15.29
C GLY A 28 -1.01 32.92 -14.43
N GLY A 29 0.20 32.79 -15.01
CA GLY A 29 1.49 33.18 -14.41
C GLY A 29 2.14 32.10 -13.53
N GLY A 30 3.45 31.83 -13.56
CA GLY A 30 4.59 32.47 -14.20
C GLY A 30 5.85 32.14 -13.36
N GLY A 31 6.94 31.73 -14.02
CA GLY A 31 8.32 31.91 -13.52
C GLY A 31 8.93 30.86 -12.59
N GLY A 32 9.87 30.08 -13.16
CA GLY A 32 11.28 30.13 -12.72
C GLY A 32 11.79 29.13 -11.69
N GLY A 33 12.79 28.33 -12.11
CA GLY A 33 13.69 27.54 -11.27
C GLY A 33 13.19 26.11 -11.08
N GLY A 34 13.72 25.08 -11.72
CA GLY A 34 15.12 24.83 -12.04
C GLY A 34 15.55 23.58 -11.28
N ASP A 35 14.96 22.43 -11.63
CA ASP A 35 15.44 21.09 -11.27
C ASP A 35 14.95 20.12 -12.36
N THR A 36 15.75 19.99 -13.43
CA THR A 36 15.55 18.94 -14.44
C THR A 36 16.02 17.60 -13.88
N GLY A 37 15.12 16.95 -13.14
CA GLY A 37 15.21 15.56 -12.71
C GLY A 37 13.85 14.88 -12.87
N GLY A 38 13.30 14.93 -14.09
CA GLY A 38 11.96 14.43 -14.40
C GLY A 38 11.83 12.92 -14.25
N ALA A 39 11.15 12.49 -13.19
CA ALA A 39 10.38 11.26 -13.17
C ALA A 39 8.92 11.67 -12.95
N GLY A 40 8.07 11.49 -13.97
CA GLY A 40 6.64 11.80 -13.93
C GLY A 40 5.84 10.85 -13.04
N GLY A 41 6.14 10.86 -11.74
CA GLY A 41 5.40 10.13 -10.72
C GLY A 41 4.19 10.92 -10.24
N ASN A 42 3.13 10.20 -9.87
CA ASN A 42 1.97 10.80 -9.20
C ASN A 42 2.35 10.99 -7.72
N PRO A 43 2.14 12.16 -7.08
CA PRO A 43 2.53 12.39 -5.69
C PRO A 43 1.78 11.54 -4.64
N GLY A 44 1.07 10.47 -5.03
CA GLY A 44 0.47 9.45 -4.17
C GLY A 44 -0.42 9.98 -3.03
N VAL A 45 -0.85 9.09 -2.15
CA VAL A 45 -1.47 9.44 -0.87
C VAL A 45 -0.40 9.49 0.21
N LEU A 46 -0.38 10.54 1.02
CA LEU A 46 0.55 10.64 2.15
C LEU A 46 0.31 9.51 3.16
N GLY A 47 1.40 8.93 3.65
CA GLY A 47 1.35 7.85 4.64
C GLY A 47 0.99 6.48 4.08
N LEU A 48 0.90 6.33 2.76
CA LEU A 48 0.66 5.04 2.11
C LEU A 48 1.47 4.93 0.82
N SER A 49 2.19 3.83 0.66
CA SER A 49 2.83 3.49 -0.60
C SER A 49 1.83 3.09 -1.67
N GLN A 50 2.02 3.61 -2.89
CA GLN A 50 1.15 3.40 -4.04
C GLN A 50 1.98 3.21 -5.29
N HIS A 51 1.48 2.39 -6.23
CA HIS A 51 2.14 2.16 -7.48
C HIS A 51 2.37 3.47 -8.25
N GLY A 52 3.59 3.66 -8.74
CA GLY A 52 3.97 4.89 -9.45
C GLY A 52 4.16 6.12 -8.56
N SER A 53 3.94 6.01 -7.24
CA SER A 53 4.19 7.09 -6.29
C SER A 53 5.67 7.35 -6.10
N THR A 54 6.04 8.62 -5.94
CA THR A 54 7.42 9.08 -5.70
C THR A 54 7.59 9.72 -4.31
N ASN A 55 6.72 9.36 -3.37
CA ASN A 55 6.74 9.91 -2.00
C ASN A 55 7.81 9.31 -1.09
N SER A 56 8.50 8.25 -1.53
CA SER A 56 9.55 7.60 -0.75
C SER A 56 10.94 8.01 -1.20
N HIS A 57 11.97 7.53 -0.50
CA HIS A 57 13.36 7.81 -0.84
C HIS A 57 13.80 7.07 -2.11
N SER A 58 14.28 7.84 -3.09
CA SER A 58 15.04 7.35 -4.25
C SER A 58 16.56 7.47 -4.09
N ASP A 59 17.01 8.04 -2.98
CA ASP A 59 18.42 8.32 -2.67
C ASP A 59 19.11 7.15 -1.93
N SER A 60 20.29 7.41 -1.36
CA SER A 60 21.12 6.42 -0.65
C SER A 60 20.42 5.77 0.55
N ARG A 61 19.33 6.35 1.06
CA ARG A 61 18.53 5.76 2.14
C ARG A 61 17.65 4.61 1.67
N ARG A 62 17.39 4.48 0.37
CA ARG A 62 16.61 3.36 -0.17
C ARG A 62 17.26 2.02 0.18
N GLY A 63 16.49 1.07 0.68
CA GLY A 63 16.99 -0.24 1.12
C GLY A 63 17.52 -0.26 2.56
N SER A 64 17.64 0.89 3.22
CA SER A 64 17.88 0.98 4.66
C SER A 64 16.60 0.64 5.44
N ASP A 65 16.72 0.38 6.75
CA ASP A 65 15.53 0.23 7.57
C ASP A 65 14.81 1.56 7.72
N CYS A 66 13.61 1.64 7.15
CA CYS A 66 12.78 2.84 7.20
C CYS A 66 12.36 3.16 8.64
N MET A 67 12.23 2.13 9.48
CA MET A 67 11.79 2.28 10.87
C MET A 67 12.84 3.00 11.73
N ASP A 68 14.12 2.99 11.35
CA ASP A 68 15.18 3.71 12.07
C ASP A 68 14.91 5.22 12.16
N CYS A 69 14.29 5.79 11.12
CA CYS A 69 13.93 7.20 11.06
C CYS A 69 12.43 7.46 11.27
N HIS A 70 11.56 6.50 10.90
CA HIS A 70 10.10 6.66 10.90
C HIS A 70 9.40 6.04 12.12
N THR A 71 10.10 5.98 13.26
CA THR A 71 9.53 5.59 14.56
C THR A 71 9.03 6.80 15.37
N SER A 72 9.46 8.02 15.04
CA SER A 72 8.94 9.26 15.64
C SER A 72 9.17 10.46 14.72
N GLY A 73 8.22 11.39 14.63
CA GLY A 73 8.46 12.71 14.03
C GLY A 73 8.09 12.92 12.54
N PRO A 74 8.39 14.10 11.98
CA PRO A 74 7.72 14.67 10.81
C PRO A 74 8.17 14.05 9.47
N GLY A 75 7.30 14.12 8.47
CA GLY A 75 7.46 13.45 7.16
C GLY A 75 6.16 12.78 6.75
N THR A 76 6.23 11.64 6.07
CA THR A 76 5.06 10.79 5.75
C THR A 76 4.41 10.12 6.96
N GLY A 77 5.01 10.23 8.15
CA GLY A 77 4.45 9.82 9.45
C GLY A 77 5.22 8.69 10.12
N VAL A 78 4.67 8.20 11.24
CA VAL A 78 5.16 7.02 11.97
C VAL A 78 4.63 5.77 11.27
N PHE A 79 5.54 4.93 10.78
CA PHE A 79 5.14 3.75 10.02
C PHE A 79 4.71 2.62 10.93
N ILE A 80 3.69 1.88 10.49
CA ILE A 80 3.25 0.62 11.09
C ILE A 80 4.11 -0.53 10.55
N THR A 81 4.44 -0.46 9.26
CA THR A 81 5.35 -1.38 8.59
C THR A 81 5.93 -0.68 7.38
N ALA A 82 7.17 -1.02 7.03
CA ALA A 82 7.85 -0.45 5.87
C ALA A 82 8.98 -1.35 5.39
N GLY A 83 9.35 -1.17 4.13
CA GLY A 83 10.56 -1.74 3.57
C GLY A 83 10.77 -1.44 2.09
N THR A 84 11.76 -2.09 1.51
CA THR A 84 12.14 -2.01 0.10
C THR A 84 12.07 -3.40 -0.52
N SER A 85 11.32 -3.54 -1.59
CA SER A 85 11.20 -4.76 -2.37
C SER A 85 12.37 -4.89 -3.34
N ILE A 86 13.21 -5.92 -3.14
CA ILE A 86 14.30 -6.27 -4.07
C ILE A 86 13.81 -6.74 -5.44
N SER A 87 12.53 -7.11 -5.57
CA SER A 87 11.92 -7.59 -6.82
C SER A 87 11.53 -6.49 -7.82
N GLY A 88 11.79 -5.21 -7.50
CA GLY A 88 11.48 -4.08 -8.37
C GLY A 88 10.09 -3.49 -8.15
N THR A 89 9.76 -2.46 -8.94
CA THR A 89 8.52 -1.66 -8.84
C THR A 89 7.32 -2.43 -9.41
N GLY A 90 6.11 -2.19 -8.89
CA GLY A 90 4.89 -2.81 -9.42
C GLY A 90 4.47 -4.15 -8.82
N GLY A 91 5.14 -4.58 -7.74
CA GLY A 91 4.65 -5.65 -6.88
C GLY A 91 3.79 -5.13 -5.72
N TYR A 92 3.42 -6.02 -4.81
CA TYR A 92 2.78 -5.69 -3.55
C TYR A 92 3.18 -6.66 -2.43
N VAL A 93 3.05 -6.20 -1.19
CA VAL A 93 3.27 -6.99 0.03
C VAL A 93 1.91 -7.25 0.68
N GLU A 94 1.63 -8.51 0.98
CA GLU A 94 0.37 -8.95 1.57
C GLU A 94 0.60 -9.49 2.98
N TYR A 95 -0.31 -9.11 3.88
CA TYR A 95 -0.28 -9.47 5.29
C TYR A 95 -1.52 -10.31 5.61
N TYR A 96 -1.30 -11.50 6.13
CA TYR A 96 -2.34 -12.48 6.44
C TYR A 96 -2.38 -12.81 7.93
N ALA A 97 -3.58 -13.08 8.44
CA ALA A 97 -3.79 -13.50 9.83
C ALA A 97 -3.52 -15.00 10.05
N ASP A 98 -3.47 -15.79 8.97
CA ASP A 98 -3.36 -17.25 9.01
C ASP A 98 -2.18 -17.78 8.17
N THR A 99 -1.63 -18.92 8.60
CA THR A 99 -0.51 -19.56 7.90
C THR A 99 -0.89 -20.08 6.50
N ALA A 100 -2.17 -20.36 6.25
CA ALA A 100 -2.67 -20.80 4.95
C ALA A 100 -2.83 -19.62 3.97
N ARG A 101 -2.69 -18.37 4.45
CA ARG A 101 -2.74 -17.13 3.68
C ARG A 101 -4.07 -16.96 2.94
N THR A 102 -5.16 -17.22 3.67
CA THR A 102 -6.53 -17.12 3.18
C THR A 102 -7.29 -15.92 3.76
N ASP A 103 -6.83 -15.40 4.90
CA ASP A 103 -7.39 -14.24 5.61
C ASP A 103 -6.47 -13.02 5.42
N LEU A 104 -6.66 -12.32 4.29
CA LEU A 104 -5.90 -11.12 3.92
C LEU A 104 -6.35 -9.92 4.75
N ARG A 105 -5.40 -9.30 5.49
CA ARG A 105 -5.66 -8.12 6.33
C ARG A 105 -5.20 -6.81 5.71
N ALA A 106 -4.09 -6.85 4.97
CA ALA A 106 -3.61 -5.68 4.26
C ALA A 106 -2.83 -6.07 3.01
N ARG A 107 -2.89 -5.17 2.01
CA ARG A 107 -2.04 -5.20 0.82
C ARG A 107 -1.40 -3.82 0.68
N LEU A 108 -0.08 -3.78 0.62
CA LEU A 108 0.70 -2.56 0.40
C LEU A 108 1.36 -2.62 -0.97
N GLU A 109 1.14 -1.60 -1.79
CA GLU A 109 1.75 -1.52 -3.11
C GLU A 109 3.21 -1.11 -3.00
N VAL A 110 4.04 -1.65 -3.89
CA VAL A 110 5.42 -1.20 -4.07
C VAL A 110 5.43 0.00 -5.02
N ASP A 111 5.96 1.11 -4.55
CA ASP A 111 5.97 2.39 -5.27
C ASP A 111 6.99 2.46 -6.42
N ALA A 112 7.12 3.64 -7.05
CA ALA A 112 8.01 3.86 -8.20
C ALA A 112 9.50 3.73 -7.85
N TYR A 113 9.85 3.75 -6.57
CA TYR A 113 11.23 3.59 -6.10
C TYR A 113 11.48 2.22 -5.51
N GLY A 114 10.49 1.33 -5.49
CA GLY A 114 10.65 -0.02 -4.94
C GLY A 114 10.41 -0.10 -3.44
N ASN A 115 9.89 0.96 -2.82
CA ASN A 115 9.57 0.98 -1.39
C ASN A 115 8.09 0.66 -1.15
N PHE A 116 7.79 0.25 0.07
CA PHE A 116 6.42 0.11 0.58
C PHE A 116 6.38 0.57 2.03
N TYR A 117 5.29 1.20 2.43
CA TYR A 117 5.06 1.65 3.81
C TYR A 117 3.59 1.99 4.02
N THR A 118 3.18 2.02 5.28
CA THR A 118 1.87 2.55 5.69
C THR A 118 1.94 3.14 7.10
N VAL A 119 1.20 4.21 7.34
CA VAL A 119 0.87 4.74 8.68
C VAL A 119 -0.47 4.21 9.18
N THR A 120 -1.28 3.64 8.29
CA THR A 120 -2.57 3.05 8.63
C THR A 120 -2.34 1.76 9.41
N ALA A 121 -2.97 1.67 10.58
CA ALA A 121 -2.92 0.49 11.43
C ALA A 121 -3.34 -0.77 10.67
N ILE A 122 -2.57 -1.83 10.86
CA ILE A 122 -2.92 -3.19 10.46
C ILE A 122 -3.16 -3.93 11.76
N ASP A 123 -4.38 -4.40 11.99
CA ASP A 123 -4.83 -4.99 13.26
C ASP A 123 -3.89 -6.09 13.78
N ILE A 124 -3.44 -6.99 12.91
CA ILE A 124 -2.53 -8.09 13.26
C ILE A 124 -1.08 -7.66 13.51
N LEU A 125 -0.72 -6.42 13.17
CA LEU A 125 0.59 -5.80 13.41
C LEU A 125 0.55 -4.63 14.41
N THR A 126 -0.61 -4.34 15.00
CA THR A 126 -0.76 -3.24 15.95
C THR A 126 -1.14 -3.81 17.31
N PRO A 127 -0.39 -3.52 18.38
CA PRO A 127 -0.73 -3.98 19.72
C PRO A 127 -2.15 -3.55 20.12
N ASN A 128 -2.92 -4.48 20.64
CA ASN A 128 -4.21 -4.18 21.25
C ASN A 128 -4.04 -3.57 22.65
N GLY A 129 -5.15 -3.32 23.36
CA GLY A 129 -5.14 -2.75 24.71
C GLY A 129 -4.38 -3.57 25.78
N SER A 130 -3.98 -4.81 25.50
CA SER A 130 -3.13 -5.63 26.36
C SER A 130 -1.66 -5.67 25.92
N GLY A 131 -1.28 -4.87 24.92
CA GLY A 131 0.07 -4.85 24.35
C GLY A 131 0.39 -6.06 23.47
N PHE A 132 -0.62 -6.85 23.07
CA PHE A 132 -0.43 -8.05 22.26
C PHE A 132 -0.77 -7.78 20.79
N SER A 133 0.02 -8.36 19.89
CA SER A 133 -0.23 -8.41 18.45
C SER A 133 0.00 -9.85 17.99
N GLN A 134 -0.92 -10.41 17.21
CA GLN A 134 -0.78 -11.79 16.72
C GLN A 134 0.42 -11.95 15.79
N GLY A 135 0.77 -10.88 15.07
CA GLY A 135 1.73 -10.91 13.98
C GLY A 135 1.08 -11.29 12.66
N ALA A 136 1.81 -11.11 11.57
CA ALA A 136 1.35 -11.35 10.21
C ALA A 136 2.18 -12.40 9.49
N TYR A 137 1.50 -13.28 8.77
CA TYR A 137 2.11 -14.09 7.73
C TYR A 137 2.23 -13.25 6.47
N VAL A 138 3.44 -13.09 5.96
CA VAL A 138 3.70 -12.15 4.86
C VAL A 138 3.96 -12.89 3.56
N SER A 139 3.48 -12.31 2.46
CA SER A 139 3.81 -12.69 1.10
C SER A 139 4.24 -11.48 0.29
N VAL A 140 5.32 -11.63 -0.46
CA VAL A 140 5.74 -10.66 -1.48
C VAL A 140 5.26 -11.17 -2.83
N VAL A 141 4.46 -10.36 -3.52
CA VAL A 141 3.99 -10.64 -4.87
C VAL A 141 4.75 -9.75 -5.84
N MET A 142 5.45 -10.38 -6.78
CA MET A 142 6.24 -9.71 -7.80
C MET A 142 5.35 -9.14 -8.92
N PRO A 143 5.85 -8.23 -9.76
CA PRO A 143 5.08 -7.64 -10.86
C PRO A 143 4.53 -8.68 -11.86
N ASN A 144 5.22 -9.81 -12.02
CA ASN A 144 4.80 -10.92 -12.88
C ASN A 144 3.75 -11.85 -12.22
N GLY A 145 3.26 -11.52 -11.02
CA GLY A 145 2.31 -12.32 -10.25
C GLY A 145 2.92 -13.49 -9.47
N SER A 146 4.21 -13.76 -9.62
CA SER A 146 4.87 -14.78 -8.80
C SER A 146 4.91 -14.36 -7.33
N ARG A 147 4.78 -15.33 -6.42
CA ARG A 147 4.66 -15.10 -4.99
C ARG A 147 5.81 -15.74 -4.22
N ARG A 148 6.35 -15.02 -3.25
CA ARG A 148 7.29 -15.52 -2.25
C ARG A 148 6.71 -15.35 -0.86
N ASN A 149 6.63 -16.44 -0.11
CA ASN A 149 6.11 -16.45 1.24
C ASN A 149 7.25 -16.28 2.24
N MET A 150 7.08 -15.41 3.24
CA MET A 150 7.98 -15.39 4.39
C MET A 150 7.74 -16.65 5.25
N PRO A 151 8.80 -17.35 5.68
CA PRO A 151 8.67 -18.56 6.49
C PRO A 151 8.14 -18.26 7.90
N GLY A 152 8.67 -17.23 8.55
CA GLY A 152 8.23 -16.75 9.87
C GLY A 152 7.07 -15.76 9.88
N ILE A 153 6.62 -15.47 11.09
CA ILE A 153 5.63 -14.43 11.40
C ILE A 153 6.33 -13.09 11.64
N VAL A 154 5.80 -12.01 11.07
CA VAL A 154 6.26 -10.64 11.32
C VAL A 154 5.44 -10.06 12.47
N SER A 155 6.08 -9.54 13.52
CA SER A 155 5.38 -8.93 14.66
C SER A 155 5.39 -7.41 14.57
N HIS A 156 4.62 -6.75 15.44
CA HIS A 156 4.63 -5.30 15.58
C HIS A 156 6.01 -4.73 15.95
N THR A 157 6.90 -5.52 16.56
CA THR A 157 8.28 -5.10 16.91
C THR A 157 9.29 -5.39 15.80
N SER A 158 8.91 -6.14 14.76
CA SER A 158 9.77 -6.49 13.62
C SER A 158 9.17 -6.09 12.27
N ALA A 159 8.24 -5.12 12.28
CA ALA A 159 7.50 -4.69 11.10
C ALA A 159 8.33 -3.82 10.12
N GLY A 160 9.59 -3.50 10.44
CA GLY A 160 10.59 -2.98 9.51
C GLY A 160 11.25 -4.12 8.74
N CYS A 161 10.82 -4.35 7.51
CA CYS A 161 11.28 -5.52 6.74
C CYS A 161 12.79 -5.48 6.47
N ASN A 162 13.34 -4.28 6.29
CA ASN A 162 14.76 -4.08 6.01
C ASN A 162 15.66 -4.28 7.23
N ALA A 163 15.11 -4.26 8.46
CA ALA A 163 15.84 -4.70 9.66
C ALA A 163 16.39 -6.12 9.51
N CYS A 164 15.60 -6.98 8.85
CA CYS A 164 15.91 -8.38 8.60
C CYS A 164 16.20 -8.69 7.13
N HIS A 165 16.14 -7.72 6.23
CA HIS A 165 16.28 -7.94 4.78
C HIS A 165 17.01 -6.77 4.09
N SER A 166 18.05 -6.23 4.73
CA SER A 166 18.88 -5.18 4.15
C SER A 166 19.53 -5.63 2.83
N SER A 167 20.02 -4.68 2.03
CA SER A 167 20.69 -4.94 0.75
C SER A 167 21.96 -5.82 0.84
N THR A 168 22.44 -6.11 2.05
CA THR A 168 23.53 -7.07 2.32
C THR A 168 23.03 -8.51 2.58
N GLY A 169 21.72 -8.75 2.52
CA GLY A 169 21.17 -10.09 2.35
C GLY A 169 21.19 -10.98 3.60
N THR A 170 21.11 -10.43 4.81
CA THR A 170 20.90 -11.29 5.98
C THR A 170 19.47 -11.78 5.99
N GLN A 171 19.13 -12.82 5.21
CA GLN A 171 17.86 -13.55 5.37
C GLN A 171 17.73 -13.93 6.84
N SER A 172 16.72 -13.41 7.54
CA SER A 172 16.35 -14.00 8.83
C SER A 172 15.99 -15.48 8.61
N PRO A 173 16.67 -16.43 9.27
CA PRO A 173 16.48 -17.86 9.06
C PRO A 173 15.26 -18.45 9.80
N LEU A 174 14.26 -17.62 10.14
CA LEU A 174 13.06 -18.08 10.86
C LEU A 174 12.03 -18.68 9.90
#